data_AF-A0A1V5JQ08-F1
#
_entry.id   AF-A0A1V5JQ08-F1
#
_cell.length_a   1.000
_cell.length_b   1.000
_cell.length_c   1.000
_cell.angle_alpha   90.00
_cell.angle_beta   90.00
_cell.angle_gamma   90.00
#
_symmetry.space_group_name_H-M   'P 1'
#
loop_
_entity.id
_entity.type
_entity.pdbx_description
1 polymer ?
#
loop_
_entity_poly.entity_id
_entity_poly.type
_entity_poly.pdbx_seq_one_letter_code
_entity_poly.pdbx_strand_id
1 'polypeptide(L)'
;MLRNAEKLGVDWSRLSTIVLSHGHHDHTGGLLPLIRRLSHSVALLHHPDAFLPKAGIRPAFHPIGAGMGPSDLPPDKATLFPAANDVRLAPDLWVTGEIPRKVEVDREAAAGFYTSRGGRLEEDPVRDDKSIVIEKPGLGYYLVCGCCHSGLINTIRYVKERVPDKKLLGVLGGLHLIGASEARMDATLEELTKEAPGLLGPIHCSGLRETARIYKALGPEVVAFYSVGDRVEL
;
A
#
# COMPACT_ATOMS: atom_id res chain seq x y z
N MET A 1 -8.18 -13.61 -3.42
CA MET A 1 -7.66 -13.70 -2.04
C MET A 1 -8.24 -14.88 -1.26
N LEU A 2 -9.54 -14.89 -0.89
CA LEU A 2 -10.12 -15.91 0.03
C LEU A 2 -9.85 -17.37 -0.35
N ARG A 3 -10.04 -17.74 -1.62
CA ARG A 3 -9.76 -19.10 -2.12
C ARG A 3 -8.29 -19.51 -1.92
N ASN A 4 -7.35 -18.58 -2.07
CA ASN A 4 -5.92 -18.88 -1.90
C ASN A 4 -5.59 -19.05 -0.43
N ALA A 5 -6.15 -18.21 0.44
CA ALA A 5 -5.98 -18.32 1.87
C ALA A 5 -6.50 -19.66 2.42
N GLU A 6 -7.66 -20.13 1.92
CA GLU A 6 -8.19 -21.45 2.25
C GLU A 6 -7.25 -22.57 1.82
N LYS A 7 -6.74 -22.53 0.59
CA LYS A 7 -5.75 -23.51 0.09
C LYS A 7 -4.44 -23.51 0.87
N LEU A 8 -4.03 -22.35 1.38
CA LEU A 8 -2.83 -22.19 2.19
C LEU A 8 -3.06 -22.50 3.68
N GLY A 9 -4.30 -22.85 4.08
CA GLY A 9 -4.63 -23.12 5.48
C GLY A 9 -4.48 -21.90 6.39
N VAL A 10 -4.68 -20.69 5.87
CA VAL A 10 -4.62 -19.46 6.68
C VAL A 10 -5.76 -19.46 7.70
N ASP A 11 -5.39 -19.44 8.97
CA ASP A 11 -6.33 -19.35 10.09
C ASP A 11 -6.74 -17.90 10.35
N TRP A 12 -8.01 -17.60 10.11
CA TRP A 12 -8.60 -16.27 10.34
C TRP A 12 -9.18 -16.08 11.73
N SER A 13 -9.23 -17.13 12.57
CA SER A 13 -9.85 -17.08 13.91
C SER A 13 -9.18 -16.04 14.82
N ARG A 14 -7.92 -15.71 14.55
CA ARG A 14 -7.11 -14.73 15.30
C ARG A 14 -6.92 -13.39 14.59
N LEU A 15 -7.57 -13.18 13.44
CA LEU A 15 -7.50 -11.90 12.73
C LEU A 15 -8.11 -10.82 13.62
N SER A 16 -7.32 -9.85 14.09
CA SER A 16 -7.81 -8.77 14.96
C SER A 16 -8.06 -7.47 14.19
N THR A 17 -7.24 -7.21 13.17
CA THR A 17 -7.17 -5.92 12.49
C THR A 17 -7.00 -6.12 10.99
N ILE A 18 -7.76 -5.37 10.21
CA ILE A 18 -7.60 -5.20 8.77
C ILE A 18 -7.17 -3.76 8.52
N VAL A 19 -6.14 -3.56 7.71
CA VAL A 19 -5.69 -2.23 7.28
C VAL A 19 -5.99 -2.09 5.79
N LEU A 20 -6.73 -1.05 5.42
CA LEU A 20 -6.86 -0.67 4.02
C LEU A 20 -5.70 0.23 3.62
N SER A 21 -4.94 -0.21 2.61
CA SER A 21 -3.87 0.61 2.04
C SER A 21 -4.40 1.82 1.29
N HIS A 22 -5.51 1.69 0.56
CA HIS A 22 -6.24 2.78 -0.10
C HIS A 22 -7.58 2.24 -0.64
N GLY A 23 -8.40 3.11 -1.19
CA GLY A 23 -9.78 2.89 -1.57
C GLY A 23 -10.03 2.35 -2.98
N HIS A 24 -9.05 1.77 -3.67
CA HIS A 24 -9.29 1.16 -4.99
C HIS A 24 -9.88 -0.25 -4.85
N HIS A 25 -10.73 -0.63 -5.80
CA HIS A 25 -11.51 -1.88 -5.80
C HIS A 25 -10.64 -3.15 -5.77
N ASP A 26 -9.45 -3.11 -6.35
CA ASP A 26 -8.49 -4.21 -6.38
C ASP A 26 -7.80 -4.45 -5.02
N HIS A 27 -7.87 -3.47 -4.10
CA HIS A 27 -7.39 -3.60 -2.71
C HIS A 27 -8.53 -3.78 -1.69
N THR A 28 -9.77 -3.48 -2.09
CA THR A 28 -10.94 -3.50 -1.19
C THR A 28 -11.97 -4.58 -1.53
N GLY A 29 -11.94 -5.16 -2.74
CA GLY A 29 -12.96 -6.10 -3.23
C GLY A 29 -13.05 -7.41 -2.43
N GLY A 30 -12.01 -7.75 -1.66
CA GLY A 30 -12.01 -8.90 -0.74
C GLY A 30 -12.59 -8.61 0.65
N LEU A 31 -12.81 -7.34 1.01
CA LEU A 31 -13.08 -6.89 2.37
C LEU A 31 -14.43 -7.39 2.89
N LEU A 32 -15.53 -7.06 2.20
CA LEU A 32 -16.87 -7.45 2.63
C LEU A 32 -17.07 -8.98 2.64
N PRO A 33 -16.61 -9.74 1.62
CA PRO A 33 -16.64 -11.20 1.68
C PRO A 33 -15.84 -11.79 2.84
N LEU A 34 -14.68 -11.20 3.20
CA LEU A 34 -13.90 -11.64 4.36
C LEU A 34 -14.67 -11.37 5.66
N ILE A 35 -15.09 -10.13 5.91
CA ILE A 35 -15.78 -9.74 7.15
C ILE A 35 -17.02 -10.60 7.39
N ARG A 36 -17.81 -10.88 6.35
CA ARG A 36 -19.00 -11.74 6.48
C ARG A 36 -18.68 -13.16 6.95
N ARG A 37 -17.50 -13.70 6.62
CA ARG A 37 -17.04 -15.04 7.01
C ARG A 37 -16.49 -15.10 8.44
N LEU A 38 -16.10 -13.98 9.02
CA LEU A 38 -15.55 -13.96 10.39
C LEU A 38 -16.64 -14.28 11.41
N SER A 39 -16.25 -15.01 12.45
CA SER A 39 -17.08 -15.36 13.61
C SER A 39 -17.03 -14.30 14.73
N HIS A 40 -16.19 -13.28 14.57
CA HIS A 40 -15.93 -12.23 15.55
C HIS A 40 -15.75 -10.88 14.85
N SER A 41 -15.79 -9.81 15.64
CA SER A 41 -15.56 -8.45 15.16
C SER A 41 -14.08 -8.16 14.95
N VAL A 42 -13.75 -7.43 13.90
CA VAL A 42 -12.39 -6.94 13.60
C VAL A 42 -12.31 -5.43 13.57
N ALA A 43 -11.15 -4.89 13.95
CA ALA A 43 -10.84 -3.49 13.73
C ALA A 43 -10.54 -3.26 12.25
N LEU A 44 -11.27 -2.35 11.59
CA LEU A 44 -10.97 -1.91 10.23
C LEU A 44 -10.32 -0.53 10.28
N LEU A 45 -8.99 -0.50 10.16
CA LEU A 45 -8.22 0.73 10.06
C LEU A 45 -8.20 1.20 8.60
N HIS A 46 -8.65 2.43 8.36
CA HIS A 46 -8.67 3.02 7.02
C HIS A 46 -8.47 4.53 7.07
N HIS A 47 -8.09 5.13 5.96
CA HIS A 47 -8.17 6.59 5.82
C HIS A 47 -9.63 7.04 5.68
N PRO A 48 -10.05 8.21 6.21
CA PRO A 48 -11.39 8.75 5.96
C PRO A 48 -11.79 8.77 4.48
N ASP A 49 -10.82 9.03 3.59
CA ASP A 49 -11.04 9.11 2.14
C ASP A 49 -11.11 7.75 1.42
N ALA A 50 -10.83 6.64 2.11
CA ALA A 50 -10.75 5.31 1.48
C ALA A 50 -12.09 4.84 0.89
N PHE A 51 -13.21 5.40 1.36
CA PHE A 51 -14.55 5.08 0.86
C PHE A 51 -15.16 6.18 -0.01
N LEU A 52 -14.41 7.23 -0.35
CA LEU A 52 -14.90 8.21 -1.32
C LEU A 52 -15.05 7.57 -2.71
N PRO A 53 -15.98 8.05 -3.56
CA PRO A 53 -16.03 7.63 -4.94
C PRO A 53 -14.73 7.98 -5.66
N LYS A 54 -14.09 6.99 -6.28
CA LYS A 54 -12.85 7.17 -7.06
C LYS A 54 -13.05 6.74 -8.51
N ALA A 55 -12.42 7.45 -9.43
CA ALA A 55 -12.46 7.19 -10.86
C ALA A 55 -11.07 7.32 -11.49
N GLY A 56 -10.81 6.52 -12.52
CA GLY A 56 -9.67 6.67 -13.42
C GLY A 56 -10.11 7.18 -14.79
N ILE A 57 -9.25 7.88 -15.52
CA ILE A 57 -9.58 8.44 -16.85
C ILE A 57 -8.98 7.68 -18.05
N ARG A 58 -8.16 6.66 -17.81
CA ARG A 58 -7.48 5.91 -18.90
C ARG A 58 -8.03 4.48 -18.97
N PRO A 59 -8.49 3.99 -20.13
CA PRO A 59 -8.61 4.68 -21.43
C PRO A 59 -9.82 5.63 -21.54
N ALA A 60 -10.74 5.57 -20.58
CA ALA A 60 -11.89 6.45 -20.47
C ALA A 60 -12.25 6.61 -18.98
N PHE A 61 -13.16 7.54 -18.66
CA PHE A 61 -13.68 7.71 -17.30
C PHE A 61 -14.41 6.44 -16.82
N HIS A 62 -13.95 5.84 -15.73
CA HIS A 62 -14.56 4.64 -15.15
C HIS A 62 -14.36 4.58 -13.62
N PRO A 63 -15.30 3.98 -12.87
CA PRO A 63 -15.17 3.84 -11.43
C PRO A 63 -14.04 2.86 -11.08
N ILE A 64 -13.23 3.25 -10.11
CA ILE A 64 -12.14 2.42 -9.54
C ILE A 64 -12.20 2.32 -8.03
N GLY A 65 -13.11 3.05 -7.36
CA GLY A 65 -13.24 3.06 -5.90
C GLY A 65 -13.80 1.77 -5.34
N ALA A 66 -13.87 1.68 -4.00
CA ALA A 66 -14.22 0.46 -3.28
C ALA A 66 -15.58 -0.18 -3.65
N GLY A 67 -16.49 0.58 -4.28
CA GLY A 67 -17.81 0.10 -4.67
C GLY A 67 -18.74 -0.18 -3.49
N MET A 68 -18.34 0.22 -2.28
CA MET A 68 -19.08 0.12 -1.03
C MET A 68 -18.67 1.25 -0.10
N GLY A 69 -19.51 1.57 0.86
CA GLY A 69 -19.25 2.51 1.93
C GLY A 69 -19.21 1.84 3.32
N PRO A 70 -18.89 2.62 4.36
CA PRO A 70 -18.91 2.17 5.75
C PRO A 70 -20.20 1.47 6.17
N SER A 71 -21.35 1.94 5.67
CA SER A 71 -22.68 1.40 5.98
C SER A 71 -22.95 0.01 5.41
N ASP A 72 -22.17 -0.44 4.42
CA ASP A 72 -22.33 -1.78 3.82
C ASP A 72 -21.65 -2.88 4.65
N LEU A 73 -20.80 -2.49 5.62
CA LEU A 73 -20.09 -3.39 6.50
C LEU A 73 -21.00 -3.83 7.67
N PRO A 74 -21.04 -5.12 8.02
CA PRO A 74 -21.82 -5.58 9.18
C PRO A 74 -21.29 -4.94 10.47
N PRO A 75 -22.10 -4.13 11.19
CA PRO A 75 -21.63 -3.34 12.33
C PRO A 75 -21.23 -4.22 13.54
N ASP A 76 -21.76 -5.43 13.62
CA ASP A 76 -21.40 -6.45 14.62
C ASP A 76 -20.09 -7.17 14.30
N LYS A 77 -19.59 -7.06 13.07
CA LYS A 77 -18.37 -7.74 12.61
C LYS A 77 -17.21 -6.81 12.26
N ALA A 78 -17.45 -5.51 12.13
CA ALA A 78 -16.41 -4.54 11.80
C ALA A 78 -16.55 -3.28 12.64
N THR A 79 -15.55 -2.99 13.45
CA THR A 79 -15.41 -1.70 14.15
C THR A 79 -14.50 -0.79 13.33
N LEU A 80 -15.02 0.36 12.91
CA LEU A 80 -14.32 1.26 12.01
C LEU A 80 -13.37 2.20 12.77
N PHE A 81 -12.15 2.30 12.28
CA PHE A 81 -11.13 3.23 12.78
C PHE A 81 -10.65 4.12 11.62
N PRO A 82 -11.36 5.21 11.30
CA PRO A 82 -10.88 6.19 10.34
C PRO A 82 -9.71 6.98 10.93
N ALA A 83 -8.55 6.95 10.27
CA ALA A 83 -7.34 7.64 10.73
C ALA A 83 -6.52 8.23 9.57
N ALA A 84 -6.30 9.54 9.61
CA ALA A 84 -5.41 10.24 8.69
C ALA A 84 -3.96 10.32 9.19
N ASN A 85 -3.75 10.14 10.50
CA ASN A 85 -2.44 10.14 11.14
C ASN A 85 -1.78 8.75 11.15
N ASP A 86 -0.52 8.71 11.59
CA ASP A 86 0.19 7.46 11.89
C ASP A 86 -0.51 6.72 13.03
N VAL A 87 -0.64 5.40 12.90
CA VAL A 87 -1.30 4.55 13.91
C VAL A 87 -0.38 3.41 14.30
N ARG A 88 -0.01 3.36 15.59
CA ARG A 88 0.80 2.29 16.16
C ARG A 88 -0.10 1.11 16.54
N LEU A 89 0.11 -0.03 15.88
CA LEU A 89 -0.63 -1.28 16.11
C LEU A 89 0.04 -2.14 17.18
N ALA A 90 1.37 -2.07 17.26
CA ALA A 90 2.20 -2.73 18.28
C ALA A 90 3.52 -1.93 18.50
N PRO A 91 4.36 -2.27 19.48
CA PRO A 91 5.63 -1.59 19.73
C PRO A 91 6.59 -1.53 18.53
N ASP A 92 6.45 -2.44 17.57
CA ASP A 92 7.30 -2.57 16.38
C ASP A 92 6.50 -2.62 15.07
N LEU A 93 5.19 -2.32 15.12
CA LEU A 93 4.30 -2.36 13.98
C LEU A 93 3.40 -1.13 13.96
N TRP A 94 3.43 -0.38 12.87
CA TRP A 94 2.57 0.79 12.68
C TRP A 94 2.19 1.01 11.23
N VAL A 95 1.19 1.86 11.01
CA VAL A 95 0.65 2.22 9.71
C VAL A 95 0.85 3.71 9.50
N THR A 96 1.30 4.10 8.31
CA THR A 96 1.53 5.51 7.98
C THR A 96 0.23 6.32 7.97
N GLY A 97 0.34 7.59 8.31
CA GLY A 97 -0.65 8.62 8.03
C GLY A 97 -0.63 9.04 6.56
N GLU A 98 -1.21 10.21 6.29
CA GLU A 98 -1.09 10.87 4.99
C GLU A 98 0.37 11.23 4.70
N ILE A 99 0.92 10.68 3.62
CA ILE A 99 2.29 10.94 3.18
C ILE A 99 2.31 12.19 2.28
N PRO A 100 3.05 13.27 2.59
CA PRO A 100 3.09 14.46 1.75
C PRO A 100 3.72 14.21 0.37
N ARG A 101 3.14 14.78 -0.70
CA ARG A 101 3.61 14.64 -2.10
C ARG A 101 4.67 15.69 -2.41
N LYS A 102 5.82 15.59 -1.73
CA LYS A 102 6.94 16.55 -1.79
C LYS A 102 7.86 16.31 -2.99
N VAL A 103 8.01 15.05 -3.41
CA VAL A 103 8.82 14.65 -4.55
C VAL A 103 7.97 14.74 -5.82
N GLU A 104 8.38 15.60 -6.76
CA GLU A 104 7.57 15.91 -7.95
C GLU A 104 7.37 14.71 -8.87
N VAL A 105 8.43 13.95 -9.17
CA VAL A 105 8.35 12.76 -10.03
C VAL A 105 7.42 11.68 -9.46
N ASP A 106 7.27 11.62 -8.13
CA ASP A 106 6.37 10.66 -7.48
C ASP A 106 4.89 11.00 -7.67
N ARG A 107 4.55 12.24 -8.04
CA ARG A 107 3.15 12.64 -8.31
C ARG A 107 2.55 11.90 -9.49
N GLU A 108 3.38 11.38 -10.40
CA GLU A 108 2.92 10.51 -11.49
C GLU A 108 2.17 9.27 -10.96
N ALA A 109 2.46 8.80 -9.73
CA ALA A 109 1.81 7.65 -9.13
C ALA A 109 0.31 7.85 -8.87
N ALA A 110 -0.15 9.10 -8.82
CA ALA A 110 -1.56 9.47 -8.64
C ALA A 110 -2.17 10.12 -9.90
N ALA A 111 -1.42 10.22 -11.00
CA ALA A 111 -1.86 10.96 -12.18
C ALA A 111 -3.04 10.29 -12.89
N GLY A 112 -4.09 11.06 -13.17
CA GLY A 112 -5.30 10.57 -13.87
C GLY A 112 -6.31 9.87 -12.97
N PHE A 113 -6.17 9.99 -11.65
CA PHE A 113 -7.22 9.61 -10.70
C PHE A 113 -8.02 10.83 -10.26
N TYR A 114 -9.31 10.60 -10.02
CA TYR A 114 -10.26 11.61 -9.61
C TYR A 114 -11.12 11.08 -8.47
N THR A 115 -11.55 11.99 -7.60
CA THR A 115 -12.49 11.70 -6.51
C THR A 115 -13.59 12.76 -6.48
N SER A 116 -14.71 12.43 -5.86
CA SER A 116 -15.77 13.40 -5.61
C SER A 116 -15.76 13.90 -4.18
N ARG A 117 -15.72 15.23 -3.98
CA ARG A 117 -15.88 15.89 -2.66
C ARG A 117 -16.80 17.09 -2.77
N GLY A 118 -17.78 17.18 -1.87
CA GLY A 118 -18.72 18.31 -1.85
C GLY A 118 -19.47 18.51 -3.18
N GLY A 119 -19.76 17.43 -3.90
CA GLY A 119 -20.42 17.47 -5.22
C GLY A 119 -19.52 17.88 -6.38
N ARG A 120 -18.21 18.03 -6.17
CA ARG A 120 -17.23 18.37 -7.21
C ARG A 120 -16.36 17.17 -7.54
N LEU A 121 -16.10 16.97 -8.82
CA LEU A 121 -15.06 16.04 -9.28
C LEU A 121 -13.73 16.79 -9.31
N GLU A 122 -12.72 16.24 -8.64
CA GLU A 122 -11.39 16.82 -8.54
C GLU A 122 -10.32 15.73 -8.68
N GLU A 123 -9.09 16.11 -9.01
CA GLU A 123 -7.97 15.17 -9.05
C GLU A 123 -7.77 14.53 -7.66
N ASP A 124 -7.59 13.22 -7.65
CA ASP A 124 -7.33 12.47 -6.42
C ASP A 124 -5.83 12.24 -6.27
N PRO A 125 -5.15 12.91 -5.32
CA PRO A 125 -3.76 12.61 -4.99
C PRO A 125 -3.62 11.29 -4.20
N VAL A 126 -4.73 10.56 -4.00
CA VAL A 126 -4.84 9.29 -3.29
C VAL A 126 -4.38 9.43 -1.85
N ARG A 127 -4.89 10.45 -1.13
CA ARG A 127 -4.45 10.78 0.24
C ARG A 127 -4.56 9.61 1.20
N ASP A 128 -5.47 8.70 0.91
CA ASP A 128 -5.72 7.46 1.60
C ASP A 128 -4.63 6.39 1.44
N ASP A 129 -3.62 6.59 0.61
CA ASP A 129 -2.48 5.69 0.47
C ASP A 129 -1.67 5.57 1.76
N LYS A 130 -1.68 4.35 2.31
CA LYS A 130 -1.05 3.94 3.57
C LYS A 130 -0.13 2.75 3.34
N SER A 131 0.96 2.74 4.09
CA SER A 131 1.91 1.63 4.16
C SER A 131 2.03 1.12 5.59
N ILE A 132 2.29 -0.17 5.73
CA ILE A 132 2.66 -0.77 7.01
C ILE A 132 4.17 -0.67 7.17
N VAL A 133 4.61 -0.32 8.39
CA VAL A 133 6.02 -0.28 8.78
C VAL A 133 6.24 -1.31 9.87
N ILE A 134 7.19 -2.22 9.62
CA ILE A 134 7.59 -3.28 10.55
C ILE A 134 9.01 -2.96 11.00
N GLU A 135 9.15 -2.49 12.24
CA GLU A 135 10.43 -2.14 12.82
C GLU A 135 11.12 -3.42 13.35
N LYS A 136 12.43 -3.56 13.11
CA LYS A 136 13.27 -4.59 13.71
C LYS A 136 14.21 -3.89 14.70
N PRO A 137 13.97 -4.01 16.02
CA PRO A 137 14.78 -3.34 17.03
C PRO A 137 16.28 -3.58 16.83
N GLY A 138 17.07 -2.49 16.83
CA GLY A 138 18.51 -2.54 16.61
C GLY A 138 18.98 -2.79 15.17
N LEU A 139 18.07 -3.02 14.22
CA LEU A 139 18.42 -3.31 12.82
C LEU A 139 17.88 -2.26 11.85
N GLY A 140 16.57 -2.04 11.82
CA GLY A 140 15.97 -1.21 10.78
C GLY A 140 14.44 -1.35 10.70
N TYR A 141 13.88 -1.18 9.51
CA TYR A 141 12.46 -1.40 9.24
C TYR A 141 12.19 -1.95 7.84
N TYR A 142 11.09 -2.68 7.71
CA TYR A 142 10.49 -3.05 6.42
C TYR A 142 9.29 -2.17 6.12
N LEU A 143 9.09 -1.85 4.84
CA LEU A 143 7.87 -1.23 4.31
C LEU A 143 7.03 -2.26 3.58
N VAL A 144 5.73 -2.30 3.89
CA VAL A 144 4.75 -3.09 3.13
C VAL A 144 3.72 -2.14 2.54
N CYS A 145 3.74 -2.03 1.21
CA CYS A 145 2.92 -1.10 0.43
C CYS A 145 1.74 -1.82 -0.22
N GLY A 146 0.59 -1.13 -0.34
CA GLY A 146 -0.49 -1.55 -1.24
C GLY A 146 -0.10 -1.30 -2.71
N CYS A 147 -0.35 -0.08 -3.17
CA CYS A 147 0.14 0.43 -4.47
C CYS A 147 1.23 1.50 -4.34
N CYS A 148 1.39 2.15 -3.19
CA CYS A 148 2.34 3.24 -3.03
C CYS A 148 2.02 4.45 -3.94
N HIS A 149 0.75 4.87 -4.00
CA HIS A 149 0.30 6.02 -4.79
C HIS A 149 0.87 7.36 -4.30
N SER A 150 1.37 7.43 -3.07
CA SER A 150 2.15 8.57 -2.58
C SER A 150 3.52 8.67 -3.27
N GLY A 151 3.96 7.59 -3.93
CA GLY A 151 5.27 7.42 -4.53
C GLY A 151 6.31 6.88 -3.55
N LEU A 152 7.23 6.08 -4.06
CA LEU A 152 8.15 5.30 -3.22
C LEU A 152 9.15 6.21 -2.49
N ILE A 153 9.63 7.25 -3.14
CA ILE A 153 10.61 8.18 -2.58
C ILE A 153 9.95 8.98 -1.45
N ASN A 154 8.75 9.51 -1.67
CA ASN A 154 7.96 10.17 -0.63
C ASN A 154 7.72 9.24 0.57
N THR A 155 7.36 7.97 0.31
CA THR A 155 7.05 6.99 1.36
C THR A 155 8.28 6.64 2.19
N ILE A 156 9.42 6.34 1.56
CA ILE A 156 10.69 6.09 2.25
C ILE A 156 11.07 7.29 3.12
N ARG A 157 11.08 8.50 2.54
CA ARG A 157 11.47 9.72 3.27
C ARG A 157 10.55 10.02 4.44
N TYR A 158 9.24 9.84 4.26
CA TYR A 158 8.25 10.01 5.33
C TYR A 158 8.49 9.08 6.52
N VAL A 159 8.83 7.82 6.25
CA VAL A 159 9.12 6.85 7.31
C VAL A 159 10.47 7.15 7.96
N LYS A 160 11.50 7.52 7.19
CA LYS A 160 12.79 7.95 7.74
C LYS A 160 12.67 9.15 8.67
N GLU A 161 11.79 10.11 8.37
CA GLU A 161 11.53 11.25 9.29
C GLU A 161 11.00 10.78 10.67
N ARG A 162 10.32 9.63 10.74
CA ARG A 162 9.76 9.05 11.98
C ARG A 162 10.70 8.10 12.71
N VAL A 163 11.59 7.45 11.96
CA VAL A 163 12.58 6.51 12.48
C VAL A 163 13.98 6.84 11.94
N PRO A 164 14.53 8.03 12.26
CA PRO A 164 15.72 8.57 11.59
C PRO A 164 16.98 7.69 11.71
N ASP A 165 17.12 6.96 12.82
CA ASP A 165 18.30 6.12 13.08
C ASP A 165 18.15 4.68 12.55
N LYS A 166 17.07 4.37 11.83
CA LYS A 166 16.78 3.01 11.35
C LYS A 166 17.05 2.87 9.86
N LYS A 167 17.76 1.81 9.49
CA LYS A 167 17.99 1.44 8.09
C LYS A 167 16.69 0.92 7.44
N LEU A 168 16.47 1.25 6.17
CA LEU A 168 15.50 0.53 5.34
C LEU A 168 16.02 -0.89 5.08
N LEU A 169 15.40 -1.90 5.70
CA LEU A 169 15.74 -3.31 5.51
C LEU A 169 15.15 -3.85 4.21
N GLY A 170 13.94 -3.44 3.88
CA GLY A 170 13.33 -3.81 2.61
C GLY A 170 11.97 -3.20 2.34
N VAL A 171 11.51 -3.36 1.11
CA VAL A 171 10.20 -2.91 0.62
C VAL A 171 9.49 -4.07 -0.06
N LEU A 172 8.24 -4.31 0.31
CA LEU A 172 7.38 -5.35 -0.25
C LEU A 172 6.06 -4.71 -0.69
N GLY A 173 5.52 -5.11 -1.84
CA GLY A 173 4.21 -4.63 -2.29
C GLY A 173 4.21 -3.99 -3.67
N GLY A 174 3.10 -3.32 -3.99
CA GLY A 174 2.99 -2.55 -5.22
C GLY A 174 3.72 -1.21 -5.11
N LEU A 175 4.51 -0.87 -6.14
CA LEU A 175 5.26 0.39 -6.25
C LEU A 175 4.64 1.38 -7.26
N HIS A 176 3.59 0.95 -7.95
CA HIS A 176 2.88 1.71 -9.00
C HIS A 176 3.82 2.31 -10.05
N LEU A 177 4.74 1.49 -10.57
CA LEU A 177 5.75 1.90 -11.54
C LEU A 177 5.36 1.55 -12.98
N ILE A 178 4.30 0.77 -13.23
CA ILE A 178 3.81 0.51 -14.60
C ILE A 178 3.60 1.83 -15.34
N GLY A 179 4.34 2.02 -16.43
CA GLY A 179 4.21 3.22 -17.26
C GLY A 179 4.77 4.50 -16.62
N ALA A 180 5.56 4.38 -15.55
CA ALA A 180 6.33 5.49 -14.99
C ALA A 180 7.24 6.11 -16.06
N SER A 181 7.42 7.43 -16.02
CA SER A 181 8.37 8.09 -16.91
C SER A 181 9.80 7.62 -16.64
N GLU A 182 10.68 7.81 -17.62
CA GLU A 182 12.11 7.52 -17.46
C GLU A 182 12.70 8.33 -16.29
N ALA A 183 12.28 9.60 -16.14
CA ALA A 183 12.70 10.45 -15.02
C ALA A 183 12.28 9.89 -13.65
N ARG A 184 11.04 9.38 -13.52
CA ARG A 184 10.59 8.75 -12.28
C ARG A 184 11.31 7.43 -12.02
N MET A 185 11.54 6.62 -13.05
CA MET A 185 12.28 5.36 -12.92
C MET A 185 13.72 5.60 -12.47
N ASP A 186 14.42 6.56 -13.09
CA ASP A 186 15.81 6.86 -12.75
C ASP A 186 15.93 7.42 -11.32
N ALA A 187 15.04 8.34 -10.93
CA ALA A 187 14.99 8.85 -9.55
C ALA A 187 14.68 7.75 -8.53
N THR A 188 13.80 6.80 -8.87
CA THR A 188 13.48 5.66 -8.00
C THR A 188 14.70 4.75 -7.82
N LEU A 189 15.44 4.49 -8.90
CA LEU A 189 16.67 3.68 -8.84
C LEU A 189 17.77 4.39 -8.03
N GLU A 190 17.91 5.70 -8.17
CA GLU A 190 18.85 6.50 -7.38
C GLU A 190 18.52 6.42 -5.88
N GLU A 191 17.26 6.63 -5.50
CA GLU A 191 16.84 6.54 -4.10
C GLU A 191 17.06 5.11 -3.56
N LEU A 192 16.67 4.07 -4.30
CA LEU A 192 16.88 2.69 -3.86
C LEU A 192 18.35 2.31 -3.74
N THR A 193 19.20 2.79 -4.64
CA THR A 193 20.65 2.58 -4.58
C THR A 193 21.24 3.24 -3.33
N LYS A 194 20.80 4.47 -3.04
CA LYS A 194 21.22 5.22 -1.86
C LYS A 194 20.78 4.57 -0.55
N GLU A 195 19.53 4.09 -0.49
CA GLU A 195 18.99 3.45 0.72
C GLU A 195 19.53 2.02 0.93
N ALA A 196 20.00 1.38 -0.15
CA ALA A 196 20.60 0.04 -0.14
C ALA A 196 19.82 -0.99 0.70
N PRO A 197 18.51 -1.20 0.42
CA PRO A 197 17.71 -2.20 1.10
C PRO A 197 18.29 -3.60 0.87
N GLY A 198 18.13 -4.48 1.86
CA GLY A 198 18.52 -5.88 1.75
C GLY A 198 17.49 -6.74 1.02
N LEU A 199 16.25 -6.24 0.86
CA LEU A 199 15.18 -6.95 0.18
C LEU A 199 14.24 -5.98 -0.54
N LEU A 200 13.94 -6.27 -1.80
CA LEU A 200 12.87 -5.65 -2.58
C LEU A 200 11.99 -6.76 -3.14
N GLY A 201 10.70 -6.69 -2.84
CA GLY A 201 9.66 -7.55 -3.41
C GLY A 201 8.58 -6.77 -4.13
N PRO A 202 8.87 -6.16 -5.29
CA PRO A 202 7.86 -5.48 -6.09
C PRO A 202 6.84 -6.48 -6.63
N ILE A 203 5.55 -6.23 -6.39
CA ILE A 203 4.44 -7.06 -6.89
C ILE A 203 3.34 -6.18 -7.49
N HIS A 204 2.25 -6.79 -7.96
CA HIS A 204 1.03 -6.07 -8.37
C HIS A 204 1.29 -5.00 -9.44
N CYS A 205 1.12 -3.72 -9.12
CA CYS A 205 1.24 -2.56 -10.03
C CYS A 205 2.69 -2.11 -10.27
N SER A 206 3.69 -2.88 -9.80
CA SER A 206 5.10 -2.55 -10.00
C SER A 206 5.56 -2.74 -11.44
N GLY A 207 4.98 -3.70 -12.17
CA GLY A 207 5.27 -3.92 -13.59
C GLY A 207 6.51 -4.77 -13.83
N LEU A 208 6.44 -5.67 -14.81
CA LEU A 208 7.53 -6.60 -15.13
C LEU A 208 8.75 -5.86 -15.69
N ARG A 209 8.54 -4.90 -16.61
CA ARG A 209 9.62 -4.12 -17.24
C ARG A 209 10.37 -3.30 -16.20
N GLU A 210 9.63 -2.62 -15.33
CA GLU A 210 10.18 -1.74 -14.32
C GLU A 210 10.88 -2.53 -13.22
N THR A 211 10.28 -3.64 -12.77
CA THR A 211 10.93 -4.57 -11.84
C THR A 211 12.21 -5.15 -12.44
N ALA A 212 12.23 -5.50 -13.73
CA ALA A 212 13.45 -5.97 -14.40
C ALA A 212 14.56 -4.90 -14.46
N ARG A 213 14.20 -3.61 -14.58
CA ARG A 213 15.19 -2.51 -14.46
C ARG A 213 15.78 -2.42 -13.07
N ILE A 214 14.95 -2.50 -12.03
CA ILE A 214 15.40 -2.52 -10.63
C ILE A 214 16.30 -3.73 -10.38
N TYR A 215 15.88 -4.91 -10.82
CA TYR A 215 16.67 -6.13 -10.74
C TYR A 215 18.03 -6.00 -11.45
N LYS A 216 18.07 -5.43 -12.66
CA LYS A 216 19.31 -5.20 -13.40
C LYS A 216 20.26 -4.26 -12.65
N ALA A 217 19.73 -3.26 -11.96
CA ALA A 217 20.53 -2.25 -11.27
C ALA A 217 21.05 -2.73 -9.89
N LEU A 218 20.21 -3.44 -9.13
CA LEU A 218 20.47 -3.78 -7.72
C LEU A 218 20.85 -5.26 -7.52
N GLY A 219 20.59 -6.11 -8.50
CA GLY A 219 21.01 -7.50 -8.51
C GLY A 219 20.04 -8.48 -7.83
N PRO A 220 20.27 -9.80 -8.04
CA PRO A 220 19.41 -10.88 -7.55
C PRO A 220 19.37 -11.03 -6.03
N GLU A 221 20.44 -10.61 -5.34
CA GLU A 221 20.52 -10.72 -3.87
C GLU A 221 19.57 -9.75 -3.17
N VAL A 222 19.14 -8.68 -3.86
CA VAL A 222 18.24 -7.66 -3.32
C VAL A 222 16.83 -7.83 -3.85
N VAL A 223 16.65 -8.13 -5.14
CA VAL A 223 15.34 -8.10 -5.79
C VAL A 223 14.77 -9.52 -5.94
N ALA A 224 13.71 -9.79 -5.19
CA ALA A 224 12.97 -11.05 -5.23
C ALA A 224 11.67 -10.92 -6.04
N PHE A 225 11.31 -11.97 -6.78
CA PHE A 225 10.05 -12.08 -7.49
C PHE A 225 9.07 -12.92 -6.68
N TYR A 226 8.01 -12.29 -6.18
CA TYR A 226 6.96 -12.97 -5.41
C TYR A 226 5.71 -13.25 -6.23
N SER A 227 5.12 -14.40 -5.97
CA SER A 227 3.89 -14.90 -6.56
C SER A 227 2.84 -15.19 -5.48
N VAL A 228 1.60 -15.34 -5.92
CA VAL A 228 0.51 -15.79 -5.05
C VAL A 228 0.87 -17.16 -4.46
N GLY A 229 0.91 -17.26 -3.14
CA GLY A 229 1.25 -18.49 -2.42
C GLY A 229 2.58 -18.42 -1.70
N ASP A 230 3.44 -17.47 -2.04
CA ASP A 230 4.74 -17.29 -1.38
C ASP A 230 4.57 -16.83 0.06
N ARG A 231 5.51 -17.27 0.90
CA ARG A 231 5.65 -16.84 2.29
C ARG A 231 7.01 -16.18 2.46
N VAL A 232 7.01 -14.97 3.00
CA VAL A 232 8.22 -14.19 3.27
C VAL A 232 8.44 -14.13 4.77
N GLU A 233 9.65 -14.44 5.21
CA GLU A 233 10.09 -14.30 6.60
C GLU A 233 10.97 -13.05 6.71
N LEU A 234 10.58 -12.15 7.62
CA LEU A 234 11.22 -10.83 7.84
C LEU A 234 11.89 -10.77 9.20
#